data_AF-W4L3Q7-F1
#
_entry.id   AF-W4L3Q7-F1
#
_cell.length_a   1.000
_cell.length_b   1.000
_cell.length_c   1.000
_cell.angle_alpha   90.00
_cell.angle_beta   90.00
_cell.angle_gamma   90.00
#
_symmetry.space_group_name_H-M   'P 1'
#
loop_
_entity.id
_entity.type
_entity.pdbx_description
1 polymer ?
#
loop_
_entity_poly.entity_id
_entity_poly.type
_entity_poly.pdbx_seq_one_letter_code
_entity_poly.pdbx_strand_id
1 'polypeptide(L)' 'MPVSTTHSQLIYDALKTCGIRLISALPETWLVHLVALADADPGTTLVRLAKEEEGVGISAGAH' A
#
# COMPACT_ATOMS: atom_id res chain seq x y z
N MET A 1 -18.11 1.63 -10.90
CA MET A 1 -17.10 2.45 -11.60
C MET A 1 -15.78 1.68 -11.58
N PRO A 2 -15.05 1.55 -12.69
CA PRO A 2 -13.76 0.88 -12.68
C PRO A 2 -12.73 1.72 -11.91
N VAL A 3 -11.90 1.06 -11.10
CA VAL A 3 -10.79 1.70 -10.40
C VAL A 3 -9.72 2.09 -11.44
N SER A 4 -9.17 3.30 -11.34
CA SER A 4 -8.23 3.81 -12.33
C SER A 4 -6.79 3.36 -12.05
N THR A 5 -6.23 2.54 -12.94
CA THR A 5 -4.82 2.12 -12.89
C THR A 5 -3.85 3.30 -12.98
N THR A 6 -4.13 4.29 -13.82
CA THR A 6 -3.30 5.49 -13.98
C THR A 6 -3.17 6.27 -12.67
N HIS A 7 -4.28 6.49 -11.97
CA HIS A 7 -4.25 7.21 -10.70
C HIS A 7 -3.58 6.38 -9.60
N SER A 8 -3.77 5.05 -9.58
CA SER A 8 -3.05 4.17 -8.65
C SER A 8 -1.53 4.23 -8.86
N GLN A 9 -1.05 4.25 -10.11
CA GLN A 9 0.37 4.42 -10.41
C GLN A 9 0.89 5.78 -9.93
N LEU A 10 0.16 6.86 -10.21
CA LEU A 10 0.56 8.20 -9.80
C LEU A 10 0.70 8.33 -8.28
N ILE A 11 -0.24 7.74 -7.53
CA ILE A 11 -0.16 7.69 -6.06
C ILE A 11 1.06 6.87 -5.63
N TYR A 12 1.26 5.69 -6.22
CA TYR A 12 2.37 4.82 -5.87
C TYR A 12 3.73 5.50 -6.09
N ASP A 13 3.92 6.16 -7.24
CA ASP A 13 5.14 6.91 -7.55
C ASP A 13 5.38 8.06 -6.57
N ALA A 14 4.31 8.74 -6.14
CA ALA A 14 4.40 9.78 -5.12
C ALA A 14 4.84 9.21 -3.76
N LEU A 15 4.29 8.06 -3.34
CA LEU A 15 4.71 7.37 -2.11
C LEU A 15 6.20 7.02 -2.16
N LYS A 16 6.68 6.49 -3.29
CA LYS A 16 8.10 6.17 -3.51
C LYS A 16 8.99 7.41 -3.45
N THR A 17 8.54 8.52 -4.04
CA THR A 17 9.25 9.81 -4.04
C THR A 17 9.39 10.36 -2.61
N CYS A 18 8.40 10.14 -1.76
CA CYS A 18 8.45 10.47 -0.33
C CYS A 18 9.33 9.52 0.49
N GLY A 19 9.97 8.52 -0.13
CA GLY A 19 10.81 7.54 0.55
C GLY A 19 10.01 6.48 1.32
N ILE A 20 8.71 6.34 1.06
CA ILE A 20 7.88 5.30 1.70
C ILE A 20 8.26 3.95 1.10
N ARG A 21 8.61 3.01 1.98
CA ARG A 21 9.03 1.64 1.61
C ARG A 21 8.25 0.57 2.36
N LEU A 22 7.41 0.94 3.31
CA LEU A 22 6.54 0.04 4.05
C LEU A 22 5.09 0.49 3.87
N ILE A 23 4.24 -0.43 3.43
CA ILE A 23 2.81 -0.21 3.22
C ILE A 23 2.08 -1.34 3.93
N SER A 24 1.18 -1.00 4.85
CA SER A 24 0.28 -1.96 5.47
C SER A 24 -1.12 -1.84 4.85
N ALA A 25 -1.69 -2.94 4.37
CA ALA A 25 -2.99 -2.90 3.68
C ALA A 25 -3.88 -4.10 4.03
N LEU A 26 -5.18 -3.83 4.13
CA LEU A 26 -6.23 -4.85 4.08
C LEU A 26 -6.67 -5.12 2.63
N PRO A 27 -7.31 -6.26 2.38
CA PRO A 27 -8.00 -6.49 1.11
C PRO A 27 -9.08 -5.42 0.90
N GLU A 28 -8.82 -4.48 -0.01
CA GLU A 28 -9.75 -3.39 -0.38
C GLU A 28 -9.90 -3.34 -1.90
N THR A 29 -11.15 -3.39 -2.36
CA THR A 29 -11.51 -3.42 -3.79
C THR A 29 -11.11 -2.13 -4.50
N TRP A 30 -11.20 -0.98 -3.81
CA TRP A 30 -10.84 0.32 -4.38
C TRP A 30 -9.34 0.56 -4.53
N LEU A 31 -8.51 -0.19 -3.81
CA LEU A 31 -7.05 -0.03 -3.81
C LEU A 31 -6.31 -1.17 -4.53
N VAL A 32 -7.04 -2.09 -5.16
CA VAL A 32 -6.49 -3.31 -5.75
C VAL A 32 -5.26 -3.06 -6.65
N HIS A 33 -5.30 -2.02 -7.48
CA HIS A 33 -4.19 -1.69 -8.38
C HIS A 33 -2.97 -1.12 -7.64
N LEU A 34 -3.19 -0.28 -6.62
CA LEU A 34 -2.10 0.27 -5.80
C LEU A 34 -1.43 -0.83 -4.97
N VAL A 35 -2.22 -1.71 -4.35
CA VAL A 35 -1.71 -2.84 -3.57
C VAL A 35 -0.94 -3.82 -4.47
N ALA A 36 -1.42 -4.06 -5.70
CA ALA A 36 -0.70 -4.90 -6.66
C ALA A 36 0.67 -4.30 -7.06
N LEU A 37 0.77 -2.97 -7.22
CA LEU A 37 2.05 -2.30 -7.47
C LEU A 37 3.02 -2.48 -6.30
N ALA A 38 2.52 -2.35 -5.06
CA ALA A 38 3.31 -2.56 -3.86
C ALA A 38 3.79 -4.01 -3.70
N ASP A 39 2.93 -4.99 -4.01
CA ASP A 39 3.23 -6.43 -3.94
C ASP A 39 4.26 -6.85 -5.00
N ALA A 40 4.26 -6.19 -6.17
CA ALA A 40 5.17 -6.48 -7.28
C ALA A 40 6.54 -5.81 -7.17
N ASP A 41 6.72 -4.81 -6.30
CA ASP A 41 7.98 -4.08 -6.14
C ASP A 41 8.84 -4.67 -5.01
N PRO A 42 9.98 -5.32 -5.31
CA PRO A 42 10.87 -5.87 -4.29
C PRO A 42 11.52 -4.78 -3.40
N GLY A 43 11.47 -3.51 -3.82
CA GLY A 43 11.91 -2.38 -3.02
C GLY A 43 10.88 -1.89 -2.01
N THR A 44 9.71 -2.52 -1.94
CA THR A 44 8.59 -2.15 -1.05
C THR A 44 8.17 -3.35 -0.20
N THR A 45 8.04 -3.15 1.10
CA THR A 45 7.51 -4.13 2.04
C THR A 45 6.00 -3.93 2.16
N LEU A 46 5.22 -4.86 1.61
CA LEU A 46 3.78 -4.90 1.79
C LEU A 46 3.41 -5.81 2.97
N VAL A 47 2.83 -5.25 4.02
CA VAL A 47 2.31 -5.99 5.16
C VAL A 47 0.81 -6.18 5.00
N ARG A 48 0.36 -7.42 4.86
CA ARG A 48 -1.07 -7.75 4.78
C ARG A 48 -1.66 -7.84 6.17
N LEU A 49 -2.70 -7.06 6.41
CA LEU A 49 -3.38 -6.98 7.69
C LEU A 49 -4.57 -7.93 7.74
N ALA A 50 -4.97 -8.33 8.94
CA ALA A 50 -6.24 -9.02 9.20
C ALA A 50 -7.32 -8.08 9.77
N LYS A 51 -6.90 -6.97 10.40
CA LYS A 51 -7.77 -5.92 10.96
C LYS A 51 -7.09 -4.55 10.81
N GLU A 52 -7.88 -3.47 10.77
CA GLU A 52 -7.38 -2.10 10.55
C GLU A 52 -6.51 -1.60 11.71
N GLU A 53 -6.86 -1.97 12.94
CA GLU A 53 -6.16 -1.58 14.18
C GLU A 53 -4.67 -2.00 14.18
N GLU A 54 -4.35 -3.14 13.58
CA GLU A 54 -2.98 -3.66 13.45
C GLU A 54 -2.12 -2.80 12.50
N GLY A 55 -2.75 -2.21 11.48
CA GLY A 55 -2.07 -1.37 10.48
C GLY A 55 -1.51 -0.09 11.06
N VAL A 56 -2.22 0.48 12.04
CA VAL A 56 -1.78 1.68 12.76
C VAL A 56 -0.55 1.37 13.61
N GLY A 57 -0.54 0.23 14.31
CA GLY A 57 0.61 -0.21 15.10
C GLY A 57 1.86 -0.38 14.26
N ILE A 58 1.78 -1.11 13.16
CA ILE A 58 2.92 -1.35 12.25
C ILE A 58 3.42 -0.04 11.63
N SER A 59 2.52 0.83 11.17
CA SER A 59 2.89 2.09 10.53
C SER A 59 3.48 3.12 11.51
N ALA A 60 3.12 3.04 12.79
CA ALA A 60 3.68 3.87 13.86
C ALA A 60 5.00 3.33 14.44
N GLY A 61 5.49 2.19 13.95
CA GLY A 61 6.73 1.55 14.43
C GLY A 61 6.54 0.70 15.70
N ALA A 62 5.31 0.32 16.03
CA ALA A 62 5.02 -0.64 17.09
C ALA A 62 5.03 -2.08 16.52
N HIS A 63 6.15 -2.53 15.96
CA HIS A 63 6.55 -3.94 15.82
C HIS A 63 8.01 -4.06 15.37
#